data_AF-A0A537J1R0-F1
#
_entry.id   AF-A0A537J1R0-F1
#
_cell.length_a   1.000
_cell.length_b   1.000
_cell.length_c   1.000
_cell.angle_alpha   90.00
_cell.angle_beta   90.00
_cell.angle_gamma   90.00
#
_symmetry.space_group_name_H-M   'P 1'
#
loop_
_entity.id
_entity.type
_entity.pdbx_description
1 polymer ?
#
loop_
_entity_poly.entity_id
_entity_poly.type
_entity_poly.pdbx_seq_one_letter_code
_entity_poly.pdbx_strand_id
1 'polypeptide(L)' 'MHVLCFGAGAIGSLVGARLSESGVAVTLLARRDHVAAI' A
#
# COMPACT_ATOMS: atom_id res chain seq x y z
N MET A 1 -7.67 -7.15 11.27
CA MET A 1 -8.25 -6.21 10.29
C MET A 1 -7.35 -6.19 9.08
N HIS A 2 -7.90 -6.17 7.86
CA HIS A 2 -7.13 -6.17 6.61
C HIS A 2 -7.57 -5.00 5.74
N VAL A 3 -6.61 -4.21 5.24
CA VAL A 3 -6.88 -2.98 4.48
C VAL A 3 -6.33 -3.11 3.06
N LEU A 4 -7.21 -2.91 2.08
CA LEU A 4 -6.81 -2.76 0.69
C LEU A 4 -6.67 -1.27 0.36
N CYS A 5 -5.49 -0.82 -0.03
CA CYS A 5 -5.26 0.55 -0.46
C CYS A 5 -5.31 0.63 -1.99
N PHE A 6 -6.37 1.24 -2.53
CA PHE A 6 -6.56 1.39 -3.96
C PHE A 6 -5.74 2.59 -4.46
N GLY A 7 -4.59 2.31 -5.09
CA GLY A 7 -3.67 3.33 -5.61
C GLY A 7 -2.38 3.45 -4.79
N ALA A 8 -1.38 2.64 -5.13
CA ALA A 8 -0.07 2.65 -4.49
C ALA A 8 0.90 3.71 -5.06
N GLY A 9 0.41 4.92 -5.31
CA GLY A 9 1.26 6.08 -5.63
C GLY A 9 1.86 6.70 -4.37
N ALA A 10 2.41 7.91 -4.48
CA ALA A 10 3.12 8.57 -3.36
C ALA A 10 2.34 8.55 -2.02
N ILE A 11 1.06 8.94 -2.05
CA ILE A 11 0.22 8.99 -0.83
C ILE A 11 -0.19 7.60 -0.36
N GLY A 12 -0.64 6.73 -1.29
CA GLY A 12 -1.09 5.39 -0.93
C GLY A 12 0.02 4.53 -0.34
N SER A 13 1.24 4.66 -0.86
CA SER A 13 2.42 3.97 -0.34
C SER A 13 2.84 4.51 1.03
N LEU A 14 2.81 5.84 1.23
CA LEU A 14 3.09 6.42 2.56
C LEU A 14 2.08 5.94 3.60
N VAL A 15 0.79 6.04 3.31
CA VAL A 15 -0.27 5.64 4.24
C VAL A 15 -0.22 4.13 4.49
N GLY A 16 -0.10 3.33 3.44
CA GLY A 16 0.00 1.88 3.54
C GLY A 16 1.22 1.42 4.33
N ALA A 17 2.37 2.07 4.16
CA ALA A 17 3.57 1.80 4.95
C ALA A 17 3.35 2.09 6.44
N ARG A 18 2.76 3.25 6.79
CA ARG A 18 2.46 3.59 8.20
C ARG A 18 1.46 2.62 8.84
N LEU A 19 0.46 2.19 8.08
CA LEU A 19 -0.49 1.17 8.54
C LEU A 19 0.23 -0.16 8.78
N SER A 20 1.09 -0.59 7.85
CA SER A 20 1.91 -1.80 8.00
C SER A 20 2.84 -1.72 9.22
N GLU A 21 3.52 -0.59 9.44
CA GLU A 21 4.39 -0.37 10.60
C GLU A 21 3.64 -0.45 11.93
N SER A 22 2.35 -0.06 11.95
CA SER A 22 1.49 -0.22 13.13
C SER A 22 0.94 -1.65 13.33
N GLY A 23 1.35 -2.61 12.48
CA GLY A 23 0.95 -4.01 12.57
C GLY A 23 -0.37 -4.34 11.84
N VAL A 24 -0.91 -3.42 11.05
CA VAL A 24 -2.09 -3.69 10.23
C VAL A 24 -1.66 -4.45 8.97
N ALA A 25 -2.37 -5.53 8.63
CA ALA A 25 -2.15 -6.22 7.36
C ALA A 25 -2.72 -5.38 6.21
N VAL A 26 -1.85 -4.96 5.28
CA VAL A 26 -2.20 -4.07 4.16
C VAL A 26 -1.85 -4.74 2.82
N THR A 27 -2.75 -4.60 1.85
CA THR A 27 -2.46 -4.88 0.44
C THR A 27 -2.52 -3.58 -0.35
N LEU A 28 -1.44 -3.25 -1.07
CA LEU A 28 -1.40 -2.11 -1.98
C LEU A 28 -1.81 -2.55 -3.38
N LEU A 29 -2.82 -1.90 -3.96
CA LEU A 29 -3.20 -2.11 -5.36
C LEU A 29 -2.60 -1.01 -6.23
N ALA A 30 -1.79 -1.40 -7.21
CA ALA A 30 -1.13 -0.51 -8.15
C ALA A 30 -1.35 -0.98 -9.60
N ARG A 31 -1.04 -0.11 -10.57
CA ARG A 31 -0.88 -0.55 -11.97
C ARG A 31 0.31 -1.50 -12.06
N ARG A 32 0.25 -2.46 -12.99
CA ARG A 32 1.24 -3.54 -13.13
C ARG A 32 2.68 -3.03 -13.13
N ASP A 33 2.98 -2.01 -13.93
CA ASP A 33 4.33 -1.45 -14.05
C ASP A 33 4.84 -0.80 -12.76
N HIS A 34 3.93 -0.41 -11.86
CA HIS A 34 4.28 0.21 -10.59
C HIS A 34 4.49 -0.82 -9.47
N VAL A 35 3.86 -2.00 -9.54
CA VAL A 35 3.95 -3.04 -8.49
C VAL A 35 5.39 -3.47 -8.21
N ALA A 36 6.24 -3.54 -9.25
CA ALA A 36 7.64 -3.93 -9.07
C ALA A 36 8.51 -2.86 -8.40
N ALA A 37 8.04 -1.61 -8.33
CA ALA A 37 8.78 -0.47 -7.78
C ALA A 37 8.41 -0.13 -6.33
N ILE A 38 7.44 -0.81 -5.74
CA ILE A 38 6.88 -0.53 -4.42
C ILE A 38 7.19 -1.68 -3.47
#